data_AF-A0A6L5T4V0-F1
#
_entry.id   AF-A0A6L5T4V0-F1
#
_cell.length_a   1.000
_cell.length_b   1.000
_cell.length_c   1.000
_cell.angle_alpha   90.00
_cell.angle_beta   90.00
_cell.angle_gamma   90.00
#
_symmetry.space_group_name_H-M   'P 1'
#
loop_
_entity.id
_entity.type
_entity.pdbx_description
1 polymer ?
#
loop_
_entity_poly.entity_id
_entity_poly.type
_entity_poly.pdbx_seq_one_letter_code
_entity_poly.pdbx_strand_id
1 'polypeptide(L)'
;MISTKLKQSKNRIFLLEITINLLLFSALLIVGLLFFIKTHKLTEETQVLHEAVNACSNAASAYEQEHGDLNAVSSLFNGSIYADEKLFIYLDKSYHPCDKDDAAYKVIVSRLGQDAYGVQKADIEFIAADSHCVYSITACSYTALSSDGRTVSTP
;
A
#
# COMPACT_ATOMS: atom_id res chain seq x y z
N MET A 1 31.61 -67.64 12.03
CA MET A 1 32.04 -66.31 12.51
C MET A 1 31.68 -65.18 11.53
N ILE A 2 30.51 -65.25 10.86
CA ILE A 2 30.09 -64.32 9.79
C ILE A 2 28.88 -63.46 10.23
N SER A 3 28.03 -63.97 11.14
CA SER A 3 26.81 -63.28 11.59
C SER A 3 27.04 -61.99 12.39
N THR A 4 28.19 -61.81 13.04
CA THR A 4 28.48 -60.60 13.82
C THR A 4 28.81 -59.39 12.94
N LYS A 5 29.45 -59.60 11.77
CA LYS A 5 29.78 -58.54 10.81
C LYS A 5 28.55 -57.96 10.11
N LEU A 6 27.56 -58.80 9.76
CA LEU A 6 26.28 -58.38 9.17
C LEU A 6 25.42 -57.58 10.16
N LYS A 7 25.39 -57.96 11.44
CA LYS A 7 24.63 -57.26 12.49
C LYS A 7 25.18 -55.85 12.75
N GLN A 8 26.50 -55.69 12.70
CA GLN A 8 27.17 -54.39 12.88
C GLN A 8 26.95 -53.45 11.68
N SER A 9 26.87 -53.97 10.44
CA SER A 9 26.56 -53.13 9.27
C SER A 9 25.10 -52.69 9.22
N LYS A 10 24.16 -53.55 9.64
CA LYS A 10 22.72 -53.24 9.75
C LYS A 10 22.43 -52.13 10.77
N ASN A 11 23.12 -52.13 11.91
CA ASN A 11 22.96 -51.08 12.93
C ASN A 11 23.53 -49.72 12.46
N ARG A 12 24.60 -49.75 11.66
CA ARG A 12 25.16 -48.55 11.02
C ARG A 12 24.27 -48.01 9.90
N ILE A 13 23.63 -48.89 9.12
CA ILE A 13 22.69 -48.48 8.07
C ILE A 13 21.43 -47.84 8.67
N PHE A 14 20.93 -48.37 9.79
CA PHE A 14 19.79 -47.81 10.51
C PHE A 14 20.11 -46.44 11.13
N LEU A 15 21.30 -46.29 11.71
CA LEU A 15 21.77 -44.99 12.22
C LEU A 15 21.94 -43.96 11.09
N LEU A 16 22.44 -44.38 9.92
CA LEU A 16 22.56 -43.52 8.74
C LEU A 16 21.18 -43.07 8.25
N GLU A 17 20.20 -43.97 8.21
CA GLU A 17 18.83 -43.68 7.81
C GLU A 17 18.16 -42.66 8.74
N ILE A 18 18.29 -42.82 10.06
CA ILE A 18 17.80 -41.82 11.03
C ILE A 18 18.50 -40.48 10.86
N THR A 19 19.82 -40.47 10.61
CA THR A 19 20.58 -39.24 10.41
C THR A 19 20.15 -38.51 9.13
N ILE A 20 19.94 -39.23 8.03
CA ILE A 20 19.43 -38.67 6.78
C ILE A 20 18.01 -38.14 6.95
N ASN A 21 17.13 -38.89 7.63
CA ASN A 21 15.77 -38.44 7.92
C ASN A 21 15.77 -37.17 8.80
N LEU A 22 16.65 -37.10 9.80
CA LEU A 22 16.78 -35.92 10.65
C LEU A 22 17.33 -34.71 9.87
N LEU A 23 18.32 -34.92 9.00
CA LEU A 23 18.87 -33.87 8.13
C LEU A 23 17.82 -33.37 7.13
N LEU A 24 17.08 -34.29 6.50
CA LEU A 24 16.01 -33.95 5.56
C LEU A 24 14.89 -33.19 6.27
N PHE A 25 14.48 -33.65 7.45
CA PHE A 25 13.47 -32.97 8.25
C PHE A 25 13.92 -31.58 8.69
N SER A 26 15.18 -31.43 9.11
CA SER A 26 15.76 -30.13 9.46
C SER A 26 15.77 -29.18 8.25
N ALA A 27 16.17 -29.65 7.06
CA ALA A 27 16.14 -28.84 5.85
C ALA A 27 14.71 -28.41 5.48
N LEU A 28 13.74 -29.33 5.58
CA LEU A 28 12.32 -29.03 5.33
C LEU A 28 11.77 -28.01 6.32
N LEU A 29 12.15 -28.08 7.61
CA LEU A 29 11.76 -27.08 8.61
C LEU A 29 12.32 -25.69 8.28
N ILE A 30 13.59 -25.60 7.88
CA ILE A 30 14.22 -24.32 7.50
C ILE A 30 13.50 -23.72 6.29
N VAL A 31 13.28 -24.51 5.24
CA VAL A 31 12.56 -24.04 4.04
C VAL A 31 11.13 -23.63 4.38
N GLY A 32 10.42 -24.40 5.21
CA GLY A 32 9.06 -24.07 5.66
C GLY A 32 8.99 -22.76 6.44
N LEU A 33 9.93 -22.53 7.36
CA LEU A 33 10.03 -21.28 8.12
C LEU A 33 10.39 -20.08 7.22
N LEU A 34 11.33 -20.25 6.29
CA LEU A 34 11.70 -19.21 5.32
C LEU A 34 10.50 -18.83 4.45
N PHE A 35 9.73 -19.82 3.97
CA PHE A 35 8.53 -19.59 3.20
C PHE A 35 7.46 -18.88 4.04
N PHE A 36 7.25 -19.31 5.28
CA PHE A 36 6.30 -18.72 6.21
C PHE A 36 6.60 -17.24 6.53
N ILE A 37 7.87 -16.92 6.81
CA ILE A 37 8.32 -15.54 7.05
C ILE A 37 8.11 -14.70 5.79
N LYS A 38 8.44 -15.25 4.62
CA LYS A 38 8.26 -14.54 3.34
C LYS A 38 6.79 -14.29 3.03
N THR A 39 5.90 -15.23 3.34
CA THR A 39 4.45 -15.02 3.20
C THR A 39 3.92 -13.99 4.19
N HIS A 40 4.40 -13.97 5.44
CA HIS A 40 3.97 -12.96 6.43
C HIS A 40 4.39 -11.55 6.00
N LYS A 41 5.60 -11.37 5.49
CA LYS A 41 6.08 -10.09 4.96
C LYS A 41 5.26 -9.63 3.74
N LEU A 42 4.89 -10.57 2.86
CA LEU A 42 4.04 -10.29 1.71
C LEU A 42 2.60 -9.91 2.10
N THR A 43 2.04 -10.52 3.16
CA THR A 43 0.71 -10.18 3.65
C THR A 43 0.63 -8.75 4.20
N GLU A 44 1.66 -8.31 4.93
CA GLU A 44 1.75 -6.94 5.45
C GLU A 44 1.85 -5.91 4.31
N GLU A 45 2.72 -6.15 3.33
CA GLU A 45 2.85 -5.30 2.14
C GLU A 45 1.53 -5.24 1.33
N THR A 46 0.79 -6.35 1.26
CA THR A 46 -0.52 -6.38 0.57
C THR A 46 -1.58 -5.56 1.31
N GLN A 47 -1.58 -5.59 2.64
CA GLN A 47 -2.55 -4.83 3.44
C GLN A 47 -2.32 -3.32 3.32
N VAL A 48 -1.06 -2.88 3.44
CA VAL A 48 -0.70 -1.45 3.29
C VAL A 48 -1.04 -0.98 1.87
N LEU A 49 -0.77 -1.79 0.85
CA LEU A 49 -1.12 -1.45 -0.53
C LEU A 49 -2.63 -1.35 -0.74
N HIS A 50 -3.43 -2.29 -0.22
CA HIS A 50 -4.89 -2.24 -0.36
C HIS A 50 -5.45 -0.96 0.25
N GLU A 51 -4.93 -0.58 1.41
CA GLU A 51 -5.39 0.62 2.10
C GLU A 51 -4.88 1.90 1.43
N ALA A 52 -3.66 1.88 0.88
CA ALA A 52 -3.16 2.96 0.04
C ALA A 52 -4.05 3.18 -1.20
N VAL A 53 -4.50 2.11 -1.85
CA VAL A 53 -5.44 2.18 -2.97
C VAL A 53 -6.78 2.79 -2.53
N ASN A 54 -7.33 2.33 -1.39
CA ASN A 54 -8.60 2.85 -0.88
C ASN A 54 -8.50 4.34 -0.52
N ALA A 55 -7.44 4.75 0.18
CA ALA A 55 -7.21 6.13 0.58
C ALA A 55 -7.04 7.04 -0.65
N CYS A 56 -6.23 6.64 -1.63
CA CYS A 56 -6.07 7.37 -2.88
C CYS A 56 -7.40 7.48 -3.65
N SER A 57 -8.16 6.38 -3.75
CA SER A 57 -9.45 6.35 -4.44
C SER A 57 -10.49 7.24 -3.77
N ASN A 58 -10.52 7.28 -2.43
CA ASN A 58 -11.39 8.17 -1.67
C ASN A 58 -11.01 9.64 -1.91
N ALA A 59 -9.71 9.97 -1.88
CA ALA A 59 -9.23 11.30 -2.20
C ALA A 59 -9.54 11.70 -3.66
N ALA A 60 -9.42 10.78 -4.62
CA ALA A 60 -9.80 11.00 -6.02
C ALA A 60 -11.29 11.30 -6.16
N SER A 61 -12.12 10.50 -5.49
CA SER A 61 -13.57 10.67 -5.52
C SER A 61 -14.00 11.99 -4.87
N ALA A 62 -13.35 12.40 -3.78
CA ALA A 62 -13.57 13.71 -3.16
C ALA A 62 -13.16 14.84 -4.12
N TYR A 63 -12.00 14.72 -4.78
CA TYR A 63 -11.52 15.68 -5.77
C TYR A 63 -12.46 15.82 -6.97
N GLU A 64 -13.04 14.72 -7.43
CA GLU A 64 -14.01 14.72 -8.53
C GLU A 64 -15.35 15.37 -8.11
N GLN A 65 -15.85 15.04 -6.91
CA GLN A 65 -17.09 15.60 -6.36
C GLN A 65 -17.01 17.11 -6.14
N GLU A 66 -15.88 17.59 -5.62
CA GLU A 66 -15.64 19.01 -5.38
C GLU A 66 -15.15 19.76 -6.63
N HIS A 67 -15.33 19.17 -7.82
CA HIS A 67 -14.97 19.77 -9.11
C HIS A 67 -13.52 20.29 -9.19
N GLY A 68 -12.60 19.63 -8.50
CA GLY A 68 -11.19 19.99 -8.45
C GLY A 68 -10.81 21.10 -7.46
N ASP A 69 -11.73 21.53 -6.59
CA ASP A 69 -11.41 22.47 -5.50
C ASP A 69 -10.76 21.75 -4.31
N LEU A 70 -9.44 21.88 -4.20
CA LEU A 70 -8.66 21.29 -3.10
C LEU A 70 -9.01 21.86 -1.73
N ASN A 71 -9.55 23.08 -1.62
CA ASN A 71 -9.96 23.64 -0.33
C ASN A 71 -11.24 22.97 0.18
N ALA A 72 -12.19 22.71 -0.72
CA ALA A 72 -13.40 21.98 -0.38
C ALA A 72 -13.08 20.53 -0.02
N VAL A 73 -12.18 19.88 -0.77
CA VAL A 73 -11.67 18.54 -0.42
C VAL A 73 -10.98 18.55 0.95
N SER A 74 -10.16 19.56 1.27
CA SER A 74 -9.52 19.69 2.59
C SER A 74 -10.54 19.71 3.73
N SER A 75 -11.71 20.32 3.52
CA SER A 75 -12.77 20.39 4.53
C SER A 75 -13.41 19.02 4.83
N LEU A 76 -13.27 18.04 3.93
CA LEU A 76 -13.77 16.68 4.13
C LEU A 76 -12.80 15.81 4.96
N PHE A 77 -11.53 16.20 5.06
CA PHE A 77 -10.50 15.46 5.75
C PHE A 77 -10.00 16.22 6.98
N ASN A 78 -10.40 15.73 8.16
CA ASN A 78 -9.98 16.28 9.44
C ASN A 78 -8.45 16.19 9.60
N GLY A 79 -7.80 17.28 10.01
CA GLY A 79 -6.33 17.35 10.14
C GLY A 79 -5.57 17.54 8.82
N SER A 80 -6.27 17.69 7.69
CA SER A 80 -5.61 17.96 6.41
C SER A 80 -5.02 19.38 6.35
N ILE A 81 -3.92 19.51 5.62
CA ILE A 81 -3.20 20.78 5.44
C ILE A 81 -3.15 21.08 3.96
N TYR A 82 -3.67 22.23 3.54
CA TYR A 82 -3.48 22.75 2.19
C TYR A 82 -2.28 23.70 2.17
N ALA A 83 -1.24 23.36 1.42
CA ALA A 83 -0.02 24.17 1.28
C ALA A 83 0.64 23.92 -0.07
N ASP A 84 1.28 24.95 -0.65
CA ASP A 84 2.06 24.82 -1.91
C ASP A 84 1.25 24.24 -3.08
N GLU A 85 -0.03 24.62 -3.21
CA GLU A 85 -0.98 24.08 -4.19
C GLU A 85 -1.22 22.55 -4.09
N LYS A 86 -0.87 21.97 -2.94
CA LYS A 86 -1.03 20.55 -2.63
C LYS A 86 -1.88 20.38 -1.37
N LEU A 87 -2.69 19.34 -1.35
CA LEU A 87 -3.41 18.92 -0.17
C LEU A 87 -2.67 17.75 0.48
N PHE A 88 -2.34 17.89 1.76
CA PHE A 88 -1.74 16.87 2.58
C PHE A 88 -2.79 16.30 3.53
N ILE A 89 -3.08 15.01 3.42
CA ILE A 89 -3.99 14.28 4.31
C ILE A 89 -3.13 13.33 5.14
N TYR A 90 -3.25 13.39 6.46
CA TYR A 90 -2.47 12.59 7.38
C TYR A 90 -3.30 11.43 7.93
N LEU A 91 -2.72 10.23 7.97
CA LEU A 91 -3.39 9.02 8.43
C LEU A 91 -2.59 8.34 9.54
N ASP A 92 -3.29 7.85 10.55
CA ASP A 92 -2.70 7.10 11.66
C ASP A 92 -2.33 5.66 11.24
N LYS A 93 -1.81 4.86 12.18
CA LYS A 93 -1.50 3.43 11.92
C LYS A 93 -2.73 2.57 11.60
N SER A 94 -3.91 3.07 11.93
CA SER A 94 -5.21 2.44 11.65
C SER A 94 -5.85 2.99 10.37
N TYR A 95 -5.14 3.83 9.61
CA TYR A 95 -5.57 4.45 8.37
C TYR A 95 -6.75 5.43 8.50
N HIS A 96 -6.95 5.98 9.69
CA HIS A 96 -7.93 7.02 9.93
C HIS A 96 -7.29 8.42 9.82
N PRO A 97 -8.03 9.44 9.34
CA PRO A 97 -7.56 10.83 9.33
C PRO A 97 -7.14 11.29 10.73
N CYS A 98 -5.96 11.90 10.82
CA CYS A 98 -5.38 12.38 12.08
C CYS A 98 -4.59 13.67 11.86
N ASP A 99 -4.09 14.26 12.96
CA ASP A 99 -3.18 15.40 12.90
C ASP A 99 -1.77 14.97 12.45
N LYS A 100 -1.02 15.94 11.91
CA LYS A 100 0.33 15.71 11.37
C LYS A 100 1.29 15.05 12.36
N ASP A 101 1.18 15.37 13.65
CA ASP A 101 2.09 14.88 14.69
C ASP A 101 1.87 13.38 15.02
N ASP A 102 0.68 12.85 14.76
CA ASP A 102 0.30 11.45 15.01
C ASP A 102 0.34 10.57 13.74
N ALA A 103 0.71 11.17 12.61
CA ALA A 103 0.64 10.56 11.29
C ALA A 103 1.67 9.43 11.10
N ALA A 104 1.20 8.26 10.67
CA ALA A 104 2.04 7.17 10.18
C ALA A 104 2.12 7.14 8.64
N TYR A 105 1.11 7.67 7.97
CA TYR A 105 1.04 7.77 6.52
C TYR A 105 0.57 9.15 6.09
N LYS A 106 0.87 9.52 4.85
CA LYS A 106 0.40 10.76 4.25
C LYS A 106 -0.11 10.50 2.83
N VAL A 107 -1.21 11.13 2.48
CA VAL A 107 -1.72 11.22 1.11
C VAL A 107 -1.49 12.64 0.62
N ILE A 108 -0.88 12.79 -0.55
CA ILE A 108 -0.60 14.08 -1.17
C ILE A 108 -1.42 14.18 -2.45
N VAL A 109 -2.28 15.18 -2.54
CA VAL A 109 -3.01 15.52 -3.78
C VAL A 109 -2.34 16.75 -4.39
N SER A 110 -1.73 16.57 -5.56
CA SER A 110 -1.04 17.62 -6.31
C SER A 110 -1.80 17.93 -7.59
N ARG A 111 -2.23 19.19 -7.78
CA ARG A 111 -2.91 19.57 -9.02
C ARG A 111 -1.91 19.61 -10.19
N LEU A 112 -2.20 18.89 -11.27
CA LEU A 112 -1.37 18.82 -12.48
C LEU A 112 -1.75 19.88 -13.54
N GLY A 113 -2.80 20.66 -13.28
CA GLY A 113 -3.32 21.68 -14.19
C GLY A 113 -4.55 21.21 -14.97
N GLN A 114 -5.04 22.08 -15.85
CA GLN A 114 -6.19 21.82 -16.72
C GLN A 114 -5.71 21.57 -18.15
N ASP A 115 -6.23 20.52 -18.79
CA ASP A 115 -5.92 20.26 -20.19
C ASP A 115 -6.75 21.12 -21.16
N ALA A 116 -6.39 21.09 -22.44
CA ALA A 116 -7.02 21.90 -23.49
C ALA A 116 -8.53 21.61 -23.68
N TYR A 117 -9.05 20.55 -23.07
CA TYR A 117 -10.46 20.15 -23.14
C TYR A 117 -11.24 20.50 -21.87
N GLY A 118 -10.61 21.22 -20.93
CA GLY A 118 -11.23 21.64 -19.69
C GLY A 118 -11.18 20.59 -18.58
N VAL A 119 -10.48 19.46 -18.76
CA VAL A 119 -10.34 18.42 -17.74
C VAL A 119 -9.27 18.83 -16.73
N GLN A 120 -9.65 18.85 -15.45
CA GLN A 120 -8.72 19.14 -14.36
C GLN A 120 -8.10 17.84 -13.87
N LYS A 121 -6.77 17.78 -13.77
CA LYS A 121 -6.05 16.58 -13.32
C LYS A 121 -5.36 16.83 -11.99
N ALA A 122 -5.35 15.82 -11.15
CA ALA A 122 -4.55 15.81 -9.93
C ALA A 122 -3.85 14.46 -9.77
N ASP A 123 -2.60 14.50 -9.32
CA ASP A 123 -1.86 13.32 -8.90
C ASP A 123 -2.09 13.09 -7.41
N ILE A 124 -2.33 11.84 -7.03
CA ILE A 124 -2.66 11.45 -5.66
C ILE A 124 -1.72 10.35 -5.23
N GLU A 125 -0.81 10.69 -4.32
CA GLU A 125 0.27 9.82 -3.87
C GLU A 125 0.06 9.41 -2.42
N PHE A 126 0.13 8.11 -2.13
CA PHE A 126 0.19 7.56 -0.78
C PHE A 126 1.63 7.26 -0.39
N ILE A 127 2.10 7.89 0.68
CA ILE A 127 3.48 7.83 1.12
C ILE A 127 3.52 7.35 2.57
N ALA A 128 4.37 6.37 2.84
CA ALA A 128 4.61 5.84 4.18
C ALA A 128 5.56 6.73 5.00
N ALA A 129 5.66 6.48 6.31
CA ALA A 129 6.51 7.25 7.23
C ALA A 129 7.99 7.31 6.81
N ASP A 130 8.49 6.29 6.11
CA ASP A 130 9.85 6.22 5.57
C ASP A 130 10.04 7.04 4.27
N SER A 131 9.02 7.79 3.87
CA SER A 131 8.95 8.56 2.62
C SER A 131 8.95 7.70 1.35
N HIS A 132 8.71 6.39 1.46
CA HIS A 132 8.48 5.52 0.31
C HIS A 132 7.06 5.74 -0.25
N CYS A 133 6.96 6.01 -1.56
CA CYS A 133 5.67 6.05 -2.24
C CYS A 133 5.16 4.62 -2.43
N VAL A 134 4.08 4.29 -1.72
CA VAL A 134 3.48 2.95 -1.76
C VAL A 134 2.59 2.82 -2.99
N TYR A 135 1.84 3.87 -3.33
CA TYR A 135 0.88 3.86 -4.42
C TYR A 135 0.62 5.29 -4.92
N SER A 136 0.32 5.44 -6.22
CA SER A 136 -0.10 6.71 -6.81
C SER A 136 -1.16 6.49 -7.89
N ILE A 137 -2.11 7.41 -7.98
CA ILE A 137 -3.13 7.48 -9.05
C ILE A 137 -3.32 8.91 -9.52
N THR A 138 -3.73 9.05 -10.78
CA THR A 138 -4.15 10.34 -11.33
C THR A 138 -5.67 10.41 -11.38
N ALA A 139 -6.26 11.37 -10.67
CA ALA A 139 -7.68 11.69 -10.71
C ALA A 139 -7.99 12.72 -11.81
N CYS A 140 -9.15 12.59 -12.45
CA CYS A 140 -9.58 13.48 -13.54
C CYS A 140 -10.98 14.02 -13.24
N SER A 141 -11.10 15.32 -12.97
CA SER A 141 -12.41 15.97 -12.84
C SER A 141 -12.81 16.62 -14.17
N TYR A 142 -13.99 16.24 -14.67
CA TYR A 142 -14.59 16.82 -15.86
C TYR A 142 -15.63 17.88 -15.47
N THR A 143 -15.37 19.13 -15.81
CA THR A 143 -16.41 20.17 -15.79
C THR A 143 -17.05 20.19 -17.17
N ALA A 144 -18.32 19.79 -17.26
CA ALA A 144 -19.04 19.88 -18.53
C ALA A 144 -19.09 21.34 -19.01
N LEU A 145 -18.51 21.59 -20.18
CA LEU A 145 -18.68 22.86 -20.87
C LEU A 145 -20.17 23.01 -21.21
N SER A 146 -20.86 23.88 -20.47
CA SER A 146 -22.20 24.32 -20.83
C SER A 146 -22.13 24.94 -22.23
N SER A 147 -23.05 24.57 -23.12
CA SER A 147 -23.10 24.99 -24.52
C SER A 147 -23.41 26.47 -24.75
N ASP A 148 -23.32 27.29 -23.70
CA ASP A 148 -23.43 28.74 -23.75
C ASP A 148 -22.25 29.28 -22.96
N GLY A 149 -21.41 30.10 -23.58
CA GLY A 149 -20.14 30.60 -23.04
C GLY A 149 -20.28 31.56 -21.85
N ARG A 150 -20.91 31.11 -20.77
CA ARG A 150 -20.97 31.77 -19.47
C ARG A 150 -20.72 30.74 -18.38
N THR A 151 -19.68 31.01 -17.61
CA THR A 151 -19.37 30.36 -16.35
C THR A 151 -20.60 30.36 -15.45
N VAL A 152 -21.08 29.17 -15.07
CA VAL A 152 -22.03 29.03 -13.97
C VAL A 152 -21.23 29.23 -12.68
N SER A 153 -21.16 30.48 -12.23
CA SER A 153 -20.97 30.77 -10.81
C SER A 153 -22.26 30.37 -10.11
N THR A 154 -22.20 29.38 -9.23
CA THR A 154 -23.30 29.08 -8.30
C THR A 154 -22.79 29.18 -6.85
N PRO A 155 -23.71 29.51 -5.94
CA PRO A 155 -23.51 30.48 -4.85
C PRO A 155 -22.80 29.96 -3.60
#